data_AF-A0A2A4IRP8-F1
#
_entry.id   AF-A0A2A4IRP8-F1
#
_cell.length_a   1.000
_cell.length_b   1.000
_cell.length_c   1.000
_cell.angle_alpha   90.00
_cell.angle_beta   90.00
_cell.angle_gamma   90.00
#
_symmetry.space_group_name_H-M   'P 1'
#
loop_
_entity.id
_entity.type
_entity.pdbx_description
1 polymer ?
#
loop_
_entity_poly.entity_id
_entity_poly.type
_entity_poly.pdbx_seq_one_letter_code
_entity_poly.pdbx_strand_id
1 'polypeptide(L)'
;MALSKPNEYKEVSARQSEETVYAEDINQIISNIEKIKGGQANEAPVATIKDIHERLLALESGSVIKPPSDTGETFEEEVYSFEKTTFTLEAESGNQILNSDIIDNINNLSLIKSTDGTIYLKGSLTLKSEGTAVIKISKTITGLNKRNFIALSYGIPIFLYPYYKDNYIYIILSTTSKEIETEANIGNIKIYDNNIIAPIDPKYAEYLGAVITEYFGIYLINGKYRLKGSANKVYNSMVMGFVDYDIITQFFNVTNQYLFYEDDNLLIRTEGGFTINSIIPILIKFKTNNYIVDIECSIQPSI
;
A
#
# COMPACT_ATOMS: atom_id res chain seq x y z
N MET A 1 30.84 -23.66 -27.89
CA MET A 1 31.52 -24.62 -27.00
C MET A 1 30.47 -25.20 -26.08
N ALA A 2 30.35 -26.52 -25.99
CA ALA A 2 29.37 -27.16 -25.10
C ALA A 2 29.86 -27.03 -23.65
N LEU A 3 29.01 -26.50 -22.76
CA LEU A 3 29.30 -26.41 -21.33
C LEU A 3 29.29 -27.82 -20.72
N SER A 4 30.32 -28.13 -19.93
CA SER A 4 30.46 -29.42 -19.25
C SER A 4 29.44 -29.56 -18.11
N LYS A 5 28.71 -30.69 -18.07
CA LYS A 5 27.72 -30.99 -17.01
C LYS A 5 28.41 -31.14 -15.63
N PRO A 6 27.78 -30.67 -14.54
CA PRO A 6 28.30 -30.86 -13.19
C PRO A 6 28.16 -32.33 -12.74
N ASN A 7 29.10 -32.77 -11.89
CA ASN A 7 29.17 -34.16 -11.40
C ASN A 7 28.28 -34.41 -10.17
N GLU A 8 27.81 -33.36 -9.49
CA GLU A 8 26.94 -33.47 -8.31
C GLU A 8 25.79 -32.47 -8.41
N TYR A 9 24.57 -32.96 -8.20
CA TYR A 9 23.34 -32.18 -8.15
C TYR A 9 22.87 -32.07 -6.70
N LYS A 10 22.50 -30.87 -6.25
CA LYS A 10 21.90 -30.65 -4.94
C LYS A 10 20.37 -30.76 -5.03
N GLU A 11 19.79 -31.54 -4.14
CA GLU A 11 18.34 -31.66 -3.99
C GLU A 11 17.75 -30.38 -3.38
N VAL A 12 16.62 -29.91 -3.92
CA VAL A 12 15.88 -28.74 -3.42
C VAL A 12 14.42 -29.14 -3.25
N SER A 13 13.86 -28.94 -2.05
CA SER A 13 12.49 -29.36 -1.74
C SER A 13 11.44 -28.39 -2.30
N ALA A 14 10.48 -28.90 -3.07
CA ALA A 14 9.34 -28.15 -3.59
C ALA A 14 8.32 -27.82 -2.48
N ARG A 15 7.67 -26.65 -2.55
CA ARG A 15 6.71 -26.16 -1.52
C ARG A 15 5.23 -26.37 -1.85
N GLN A 16 4.87 -27.17 -2.85
CA GLN A 16 3.51 -27.68 -3.04
C GLN A 16 3.54 -29.15 -3.51
N SER A 17 2.63 -29.96 -2.95
CA SER A 17 2.39 -31.42 -3.10
C SER A 17 3.48 -32.27 -3.77
N GLU A 18 4.11 -33.13 -2.96
CA GLU A 18 4.75 -34.44 -3.19
C GLU A 18 5.19 -34.88 -4.61
N GLU A 19 5.70 -34.00 -5.48
CA GLU A 19 6.46 -34.42 -6.67
C GLU A 19 7.87 -33.82 -6.67
N THR A 20 8.86 -34.70 -6.60
CA THR A 20 10.28 -34.39 -6.77
C THR A 20 10.58 -34.25 -8.26
N VAL A 21 10.99 -33.06 -8.71
CA VAL A 21 11.36 -32.80 -10.10
C VAL A 21 12.88 -32.74 -10.23
N TYR A 22 13.47 -33.69 -10.96
CA TYR A 22 14.90 -33.69 -11.29
C TYR A 22 15.17 -32.91 -12.59
N ALA A 23 16.27 -32.16 -12.62
CA ALA A 23 16.68 -31.38 -13.79
C ALA A 23 18.20 -31.49 -14.00
N GLU A 24 18.61 -31.71 -15.25
CA GLU A 24 20.03 -31.92 -15.62
C GLU A 24 20.81 -30.62 -15.81
N ASP A 25 20.13 -29.50 -16.05
CA ASP A 25 20.76 -28.19 -16.18
C ASP A 25 19.76 -27.05 -15.97
N ILE A 26 20.28 -25.82 -15.98
CA ILE A 26 19.52 -24.61 -15.67
C ILE A 26 18.42 -24.31 -16.70
N ASN A 27 18.57 -24.75 -17.95
CA ASN A 27 17.54 -24.56 -18.97
C ASN A 27 16.38 -25.54 -18.76
N GLN A 28 16.67 -26.75 -18.30
CA GLN A 28 15.67 -27.73 -17.90
C GLN A 28 14.90 -27.26 -16.65
N ILE A 29 15.59 -26.61 -15.70
CA ILE A 29 14.96 -25.97 -14.52
C ILE A 29 13.98 -24.87 -14.96
N ILE A 30 14.39 -24.01 -15.90
CA ILE A 30 13.54 -22.92 -16.44
C ILE A 30 12.29 -23.49 -17.11
N SER A 31 12.43 -24.49 -17.98
CA SER A 31 11.29 -25.12 -18.67
C SER A 31 10.34 -25.84 -17.70
N ASN A 32 10.87 -26.45 -16.64
CA ASN A 32 10.06 -27.11 -15.62
C ASN A 32 9.28 -26.09 -14.76
N ILE A 33 9.89 -24.96 -14.41
CA ILE A 33 9.21 -23.86 -13.70
C ILE A 33 8.11 -23.23 -14.56
N GLU A 34 8.33 -23.07 -15.86
CA GLU A 34 7.31 -22.59 -16.81
C GLU A 34 6.12 -23.53 -16.92
N LYS A 35 6.33 -24.86 -16.85
CA LYS A 35 5.24 -25.85 -16.80
C LYS A 35 4.49 -25.88 -15.47
N ILE A 36 5.16 -25.56 -14.35
CA ILE A 36 4.56 -25.53 -12.99
C ILE A 36 3.77 -24.25 -12.75
N LYS A 37 4.09 -23.15 -13.46
CA LYS A 37 3.25 -21.94 -13.49
C LYS A 37 1.99 -22.18 -14.34
N GLY A 38 1.01 -22.85 -13.75
CA GLY A 38 -0.38 -22.77 -14.16
C GLY A 38 -0.92 -21.34 -13.99
N GLY A 39 -0.57 -20.45 -14.91
CA GLY A 39 -1.36 -19.27 -15.28
C GLY A 39 -2.21 -19.61 -16.49
N GLN A 40 -3.39 -18.99 -16.65
CA GLN A 40 -4.18 -19.19 -17.88
C GLN A 40 -3.38 -18.79 -19.12
N ALA A 41 -3.73 -19.36 -20.27
CA ALA A 41 -3.00 -19.33 -21.54
C ALA A 41 -2.68 -17.94 -22.15
N ASN A 42 -3.02 -16.83 -21.48
CA ASN A 42 -2.91 -15.47 -22.01
C ASN A 42 -2.17 -14.47 -21.09
N GLU A 43 -1.42 -14.91 -20.08
CA GLU A 43 -0.53 -14.00 -19.33
C GLU A 43 0.92 -14.18 -19.77
N ALA A 44 1.48 -13.17 -20.46
CA ALA A 44 2.89 -13.15 -20.80
C ALA A 44 3.73 -12.91 -19.52
N PRO A 45 4.80 -13.68 -19.27
CA PRO A 45 5.66 -13.45 -18.12
C PRO A 45 6.38 -12.10 -18.22
N VAL A 46 6.34 -11.31 -17.14
CA VAL A 46 6.87 -9.93 -17.03
C VAL A 46 8.38 -9.81 -17.31
N ALA A 47 9.13 -10.92 -17.25
CA ALA A 47 10.50 -11.05 -17.76
C ALA A 47 10.83 -12.53 -17.89
N THR A 48 11.58 -12.92 -18.93
CA THR A 48 12.07 -14.30 -18.99
C THR A 48 13.21 -14.49 -17.99
N ILE A 49 13.40 -15.72 -17.48
CA ILE A 49 14.51 -16.01 -16.56
C ILE A 49 15.87 -15.71 -17.23
N LYS A 50 15.92 -15.79 -18.57
CA LYS A 50 17.06 -15.38 -19.38
C LYS A 50 17.39 -13.89 -19.21
N ASP A 51 16.38 -13.02 -19.21
CA ASP A 51 16.55 -11.57 -19.04
C ASP A 51 17.06 -11.22 -17.63
N ILE A 52 16.62 -11.98 -16.62
CA ILE A 52 17.07 -11.82 -15.24
C ILE A 52 18.52 -12.30 -15.08
N HIS A 53 18.89 -13.41 -15.72
CA HIS A 53 20.23 -13.97 -15.65
C HIS A 53 21.27 -13.10 -16.36
N GLU A 54 20.94 -12.55 -17.53
CA GLU A 54 21.82 -11.62 -18.26
C GLU A 54 22.04 -10.30 -17.47
N ARG A 55 21.03 -9.82 -16.75
CA ARG A 55 21.16 -8.67 -15.84
C ARG A 55 22.09 -8.93 -14.66
N LEU A 56 22.01 -10.12 -14.07
CA LEU A 56 22.88 -10.54 -12.97
C LEU A 56 24.36 -10.59 -13.42
N LEU A 57 24.62 -11.17 -14.58
CA LEU A 57 25.97 -11.22 -15.16
C LEU A 57 26.51 -9.82 -15.50
N ALA A 58 25.66 -8.91 -15.99
CA ALA A 58 26.05 -7.53 -16.31
C ALA A 58 26.35 -6.68 -15.06
N LEU A 59 25.66 -6.95 -13.94
CA LEU A 59 25.92 -6.33 -12.64
C LEU A 59 27.26 -6.82 -12.04
N GLU A 60 27.59 -8.10 -12.20
CA GLU A 60 28.87 -8.67 -11.75
C GLU A 60 30.06 -8.19 -12.57
N SER A 61 29.86 -7.84 -13.85
CA SER A 61 30.91 -7.31 -14.74
C SER A 61 31.03 -5.78 -14.76
N GLY A 62 30.27 -5.06 -13.93
CA GLY A 62 30.35 -3.60 -13.78
C GLY A 62 30.01 -2.78 -15.04
N SER A 63 29.27 -3.35 -15.99
CA SER A 63 28.90 -2.67 -17.23
C SER A 63 27.59 -1.88 -17.08
N VAL A 64 27.52 -0.68 -17.67
CA VAL A 64 26.32 0.16 -17.67
C VAL A 64 25.20 -0.54 -18.46
N ILE A 65 24.17 -0.97 -17.77
CA ILE A 65 22.98 -1.59 -18.37
C ILE A 65 22.17 -0.48 -19.04
N LYS A 66 22.15 -0.46 -20.39
CA LYS A 66 21.10 0.25 -21.13
C LYS A 66 19.79 -0.54 -20.96
N PRO A 67 18.64 0.13 -20.75
CA PRO A 67 17.35 -0.56 -20.75
C PRO A 67 17.16 -1.33 -22.08
N PRO A 68 16.45 -2.46 -22.08
CA PRO A 68 16.14 -3.16 -23.32
C PRO A 68 15.48 -2.19 -24.31
N SER A 69 15.98 -2.20 -25.54
CA SER A 69 15.45 -1.42 -26.66
C SER A 69 14.02 -1.84 -26.96
N ASP A 70 13.14 -0.83 -27.08
CA ASP A 70 11.82 -0.81 -27.74
C ASP A 70 11.36 -2.16 -28.33
N THR A 71 10.83 -3.03 -27.48
CA THR A 71 9.55 -3.66 -27.82
C THR A 71 8.53 -2.72 -27.22
N GLY A 72 7.76 -2.04 -28.07
CA GLY A 72 6.91 -0.90 -27.71
C GLY A 72 5.72 -1.24 -26.81
N GLU A 73 5.97 -1.77 -25.63
CA GLU A 73 5.09 -1.64 -24.48
C GLU A 73 5.70 -0.60 -23.55
N THR A 74 5.50 0.66 -23.92
CA THR A 74 5.48 1.73 -22.92
C THR A 74 4.33 1.38 -21.97
N PHE A 75 4.65 0.87 -20.78
CA PHE A 75 3.68 0.85 -19.69
C PHE A 75 3.33 2.31 -19.41
N GLU A 76 2.20 2.77 -19.96
CA GLU A 76 1.73 4.13 -19.74
C GLU A 76 1.31 4.24 -18.28
N GLU A 77 2.22 4.71 -17.43
CA GLU A 77 1.85 5.25 -16.13
C GLU A 77 0.96 6.48 -16.36
N GLU A 78 -0.29 6.43 -15.91
CA GLU A 78 -1.16 7.60 -15.99
C GLU A 78 -0.71 8.61 -14.91
N VAL A 79 -0.24 9.77 -15.36
CA VAL A 79 0.24 10.84 -14.47
C VAL A 79 -0.82 11.94 -14.36
N TYR A 80 -1.16 12.28 -13.12
CA TYR A 80 -2.13 13.29 -12.76
C TYR A 80 -1.45 14.44 -12.02
N SER A 81 -1.67 15.67 -12.48
CA SER A 81 -1.27 16.87 -11.75
C SER A 81 -2.33 17.28 -10.72
N PHE A 82 -1.97 18.19 -9.82
CA PHE A 82 -2.88 18.74 -8.82
C PHE A 82 -3.27 20.18 -9.10
N GLU A 83 -4.43 20.56 -8.59
CA GLU A 83 -4.91 21.93 -8.51
C GLU A 83 -5.30 22.30 -7.07
N LYS A 84 -5.12 23.58 -6.73
CA LYS A 84 -5.66 24.15 -5.49
C LYS A 84 -7.17 24.20 -5.59
N THR A 85 -7.86 23.91 -4.50
CA THR A 85 -9.33 23.81 -4.47
C THR A 85 -9.89 24.23 -3.12
N THR A 86 -11.21 24.36 -3.08
CA THR A 86 -12.02 24.34 -1.85
C THR A 86 -12.80 23.03 -1.82
N PHE A 87 -13.02 22.48 -0.63
CA PHE A 87 -13.77 21.25 -0.44
C PHE A 87 -14.61 21.34 0.84
N THR A 88 -15.85 20.84 0.80
CA THR A 88 -16.71 20.78 1.98
C THR A 88 -16.75 19.35 2.49
N LEU A 89 -16.26 19.16 3.70
CA LEU A 89 -16.36 17.93 4.47
C LEU A 89 -17.65 17.95 5.28
N GLU A 90 -18.47 16.93 5.08
CA GLU A 90 -19.66 16.70 5.90
C GLU A 90 -19.23 15.90 7.13
N ALA A 91 -19.49 16.43 8.32
CA ALA A 91 -19.27 15.75 9.58
C ALA A 91 -20.50 15.87 10.47
N GLU A 92 -20.69 14.93 11.40
CA GLU A 92 -21.83 14.95 12.33
C GLU A 92 -21.91 16.25 13.15
N SER A 93 -20.76 16.87 13.44
CA SER A 93 -20.65 18.15 14.15
C SER A 93 -20.89 19.39 13.28
N GLY A 94 -21.12 19.21 11.98
CA GLY A 94 -21.35 20.28 11.00
C GLY A 94 -20.35 20.24 9.84
N ASN A 95 -20.68 20.98 8.77
CA ASN A 95 -19.84 21.04 7.58
C ASN A 95 -18.55 21.82 7.86
N GLN A 96 -17.41 21.22 7.53
CA GLN A 96 -16.10 21.86 7.56
C GLN A 96 -15.67 22.25 6.15
N ILE A 97 -15.40 23.53 5.93
CA ILE A 97 -14.85 24.01 4.65
C ILE A 97 -13.33 24.00 4.73
N LEU A 98 -12.71 23.25 3.82
CA LEU A 98 -11.27 23.20 3.61
C LEU A 98 -10.89 23.98 2.35
N ASN A 99 -9.73 24.62 2.37
CA ASN A 99 -9.18 25.31 1.20
C ASN A 99 -7.67 25.00 1.05
N SER A 100 -7.03 25.52 0.03
CA SER A 100 -5.58 25.32 -0.19
C SER A 100 -4.72 26.43 0.40
N ASP A 101 -5.23 27.25 1.33
CA ASP A 101 -4.58 28.51 1.68
C ASP A 101 -3.18 28.26 2.22
N ILE A 102 -2.97 27.27 3.08
CA ILE A 102 -1.65 27.01 3.69
C ILE A 102 -0.62 26.45 2.69
N ILE A 103 -1.01 26.15 1.45
CA ILE A 103 -0.15 25.58 0.42
C ILE A 103 0.32 26.69 -0.52
N ASP A 104 1.63 26.84 -0.65
CA ASP A 104 2.25 27.81 -1.55
C ASP A 104 2.38 27.24 -2.97
N ASN A 105 3.01 26.07 -3.12
CA ASN A 105 3.30 25.45 -4.43
C ASN A 105 3.01 23.93 -4.43
N ILE A 106 2.46 23.43 -5.54
CA ILE A 106 2.14 22.00 -5.78
C ILE A 106 2.58 21.49 -7.15
N ASN A 107 3.31 22.31 -7.94
CA ASN A 107 3.61 21.99 -9.33
C ASN A 107 4.54 20.78 -9.48
N ASN A 108 5.31 20.46 -8.43
CA ASN A 108 6.19 19.31 -8.38
C ASN A 108 5.50 18.06 -7.83
N LEU A 109 4.24 18.16 -7.40
CA LEU A 109 3.47 17.03 -6.88
C LEU A 109 2.69 16.36 -8.01
N SER A 110 2.70 15.04 -8.04
CA SER A 110 1.99 14.26 -9.03
C SER A 110 1.43 12.99 -8.41
N LEU A 111 0.35 12.51 -9.00
CA LEU A 111 -0.22 11.21 -8.70
C LEU A 111 0.04 10.30 -9.89
N ILE A 112 0.56 9.10 -9.62
CA ILE A 112 0.95 8.12 -10.62
C ILE A 112 0.09 6.89 -10.40
N LYS A 113 -0.71 6.53 -11.39
CA LYS A 113 -1.45 5.27 -11.40
C LYS A 113 -0.64 4.24 -12.18
N SER A 114 -0.22 3.21 -11.47
CA SER A 114 0.48 2.05 -12.04
C SER A 114 -0.48 1.13 -12.77
N THR A 115 0.07 0.24 -13.59
CA THR A 115 -0.69 -0.69 -14.45
C THR A 115 -1.52 -1.71 -13.67
N ASP A 116 -1.11 -2.04 -12.44
CA ASP A 116 -1.85 -2.89 -11.50
C ASP A 116 -3.01 -2.15 -10.80
N GLY A 117 -3.18 -0.86 -11.09
CA GLY A 117 -4.18 0.02 -10.49
C GLY A 117 -3.75 0.63 -9.16
N THR A 118 -2.55 0.31 -8.66
CA THR A 118 -1.97 0.95 -7.48
C THR A 118 -1.70 2.42 -7.77
N ILE A 119 -1.90 3.29 -6.77
CA ILE A 119 -1.67 4.73 -6.93
C ILE A 119 -0.61 5.21 -5.96
N TYR A 120 0.33 5.97 -6.49
CA TYR A 120 1.41 6.60 -5.77
C TYR A 120 1.31 8.12 -5.82
N LEU A 121 1.56 8.76 -4.68
CA LEU A 121 1.80 10.19 -4.59
C LEU A 121 3.31 10.43 -4.66
N LYS A 122 3.74 11.30 -5.58
CA LYS A 122 5.15 11.53 -5.86
C LYS A 122 5.49 13.02 -5.94
N GLY A 123 6.68 13.37 -5.45
CA GLY A 123 7.27 14.70 -5.64
C GLY A 123 7.24 15.56 -4.38
N SER A 124 7.01 16.86 -4.54
CA SER A 124 7.08 17.81 -3.42
C SER A 124 6.00 18.89 -3.46
N LEU A 125 5.73 19.45 -2.28
CA LEU A 125 4.85 20.61 -2.11
C LEU A 125 5.46 21.61 -1.12
N THR A 126 5.12 22.88 -1.26
CA THR A 126 5.59 23.97 -0.40
C THR A 126 4.45 24.44 0.49
N LEU A 127 4.68 24.51 1.80
CA LEU A 127 3.71 24.98 2.78
C LEU A 127 4.13 26.36 3.32
N LYS A 128 3.17 27.25 3.56
CA LYS A 128 3.42 28.59 4.10
C LYS A 128 3.09 28.73 5.58
N SER A 129 2.28 27.82 6.13
CA SER A 129 1.86 27.84 7.53
C SER A 129 1.36 26.46 7.99
N GLU A 130 1.23 26.29 9.31
CA GLU A 130 0.53 25.14 9.89
C GLU A 130 -0.98 25.20 9.61
N GLY A 131 -1.69 24.07 9.79
CA GLY A 131 -3.14 23.96 9.60
C GLY A 131 -3.56 22.79 8.72
N THR A 132 -4.79 22.87 8.20
CA THR A 132 -5.37 21.87 7.29
C THR A 132 -5.62 22.49 5.93
N ALA A 133 -5.30 21.76 4.86
CA ALA A 133 -5.60 22.17 3.50
C ALA A 133 -6.03 21.01 2.62
N VAL A 134 -6.55 21.34 1.44
CA VAL A 134 -7.00 20.38 0.45
C VAL A 134 -6.45 20.72 -0.93
N ILE A 135 -6.06 19.71 -1.68
CA ILE A 135 -5.75 19.78 -3.12
C ILE A 135 -6.50 18.66 -3.83
N LYS A 136 -6.70 18.80 -5.14
CA LYS A 136 -7.44 17.83 -5.94
C LYS A 136 -6.67 17.51 -7.21
N ILE A 137 -6.77 16.28 -7.71
CA ILE A 137 -6.27 15.98 -9.05
C ILE A 137 -6.98 16.83 -10.11
N SER A 138 -6.25 17.23 -11.14
CA SER A 138 -6.73 18.13 -12.20
C SER A 138 -7.70 17.47 -13.19
N LYS A 139 -7.75 16.12 -13.20
CA LYS A 139 -8.59 15.32 -14.10
C LYS A 139 -9.24 14.19 -13.33
N THR A 140 -10.39 13.72 -13.81
CA THR A 140 -11.11 12.60 -13.20
C THR A 140 -10.35 11.28 -13.34
N ILE A 141 -10.45 10.43 -12.33
CA ILE A 141 -9.97 9.05 -12.29
C ILE A 141 -11.15 8.14 -11.90
N THR A 142 -11.37 7.07 -12.67
CA THR A 142 -12.52 6.17 -12.51
C THR A 142 -12.07 4.76 -12.12
N GLY A 143 -13.02 3.94 -11.67
CA GLY A 143 -12.78 2.53 -11.34
C GLY A 143 -12.07 2.32 -10.00
N LEU A 144 -12.04 3.32 -9.13
CA LEU A 144 -11.42 3.21 -7.81
C LEU A 144 -12.44 2.82 -6.76
N ASN A 145 -12.01 2.00 -5.80
CA ASN A 145 -12.79 1.69 -4.61
C ASN A 145 -12.30 2.54 -3.44
N LYS A 146 -13.18 3.38 -2.86
CA LYS A 146 -12.81 4.23 -1.73
C LYS A 146 -12.24 3.45 -0.53
N ARG A 147 -12.60 2.17 -0.39
CA ARG A 147 -12.13 1.28 0.68
C ARG A 147 -10.63 0.98 0.64
N ASN A 148 -9.97 1.29 -0.45
CA ASN A 148 -8.59 0.88 -0.74
C ASN A 148 -7.57 2.01 -0.54
N PHE A 149 -8.02 3.21 -0.15
CA PHE A 149 -7.12 4.33 0.16
C PHE A 149 -6.42 4.15 1.49
N ILE A 150 -5.17 4.60 1.54
CA ILE A 150 -4.31 4.57 2.71
C ILE A 150 -4.28 5.97 3.32
N ALA A 151 -4.65 6.10 4.59
CA ALA A 151 -4.39 7.32 5.37
C ALA A 151 -2.95 7.29 5.88
N LEU A 152 -2.21 8.37 5.66
CA LEU A 152 -0.76 8.39 5.80
C LEU A 152 -0.29 9.42 6.83
N SER A 153 0.80 9.09 7.51
CA SER A 153 1.60 10.06 8.26
C SER A 153 2.95 10.23 7.58
N TYR A 154 3.10 11.29 6.81
CA TYR A 154 4.34 11.63 6.15
C TYR A 154 5.19 12.52 7.05
N GLY A 155 6.25 12.01 7.69
CA GLY A 155 7.19 12.83 8.46
C GLY A 155 6.49 13.73 9.50
N ILE A 156 6.24 13.19 10.69
CA ILE A 156 5.48 13.90 11.73
C ILE A 156 6.00 15.34 11.87
N PRO A 157 5.12 16.34 11.62
CA PRO A 157 3.67 16.27 11.81
C PRO A 157 2.79 16.36 10.55
N ILE A 158 3.22 15.93 9.35
CA ILE A 158 2.34 16.01 8.16
C ILE A 158 1.51 14.73 8.02
N PHE A 159 0.19 14.88 7.98
CA PHE A 159 -0.77 13.81 7.72
C PHE A 159 -1.45 14.03 6.38
N LEU A 160 -1.62 12.96 5.61
CA LEU A 160 -2.25 12.98 4.28
C LEU A 160 -3.43 12.02 4.29
N TYR A 161 -4.61 12.54 3.98
CA TYR A 161 -5.85 11.79 3.92
C TYR A 161 -6.40 11.87 2.49
N PRO A 162 -6.15 10.84 1.66
CA PRO A 162 -6.80 10.73 0.38
C PRO A 162 -8.31 10.59 0.57
N TYR A 163 -9.08 11.31 -0.24
CA TYR A 163 -10.53 11.23 -0.26
C TYR A 163 -11.03 11.17 -1.69
N TYR A 164 -11.91 10.21 -1.98
CA TYR A 164 -12.40 9.97 -3.34
C TYR A 164 -13.88 10.29 -3.45
N LYS A 165 -14.20 11.29 -4.30
CA LYS A 165 -15.57 11.74 -4.54
C LYS A 165 -15.70 12.28 -5.95
N ASP A 166 -16.82 11.99 -6.61
CA ASP A 166 -17.15 12.45 -7.96
C ASP A 166 -16.04 12.16 -8.99
N ASN A 167 -15.39 11.00 -8.88
CA ASN A 167 -14.24 10.60 -9.68
C ASN A 167 -13.00 11.49 -9.53
N TYR A 168 -12.90 12.29 -8.47
CA TYR A 168 -11.71 13.03 -8.11
C TYR A 168 -11.07 12.47 -6.84
N ILE A 169 -9.75 12.42 -6.81
CA ILE A 169 -8.97 12.24 -5.59
C ILE A 169 -8.62 13.63 -5.05
N TYR A 170 -9.04 13.85 -3.81
CA TYR A 170 -8.63 14.97 -2.98
C TYR A 170 -7.54 14.46 -2.03
N ILE A 171 -6.50 15.26 -1.80
CA ILE A 171 -5.56 15.03 -0.70
C ILE A 171 -5.83 16.10 0.34
N ILE A 172 -6.38 15.68 1.48
CA ILE A 172 -6.52 16.53 2.65
C ILE A 172 -5.23 16.41 3.44
N LEU A 173 -4.52 17.50 3.58
CA LEU A 173 -3.26 17.59 4.31
C LEU A 173 -3.50 18.28 5.65
N SER A 174 -2.90 17.76 6.72
CA SER A 174 -2.88 18.40 8.03
C SER A 174 -1.44 18.47 8.55
N THR A 175 -1.02 19.63 9.05
CA THR A 175 0.30 19.84 9.66
C THR A 175 0.18 20.64 10.96
N THR A 176 0.95 20.25 11.97
CA THR A 176 0.90 20.85 13.33
C THR A 176 2.23 21.46 13.79
N SER A 177 3.23 21.60 12.91
CA SER A 177 4.48 22.30 13.24
C SER A 177 4.55 23.63 12.52
N LYS A 178 5.04 24.66 13.23
CA LYS A 178 5.41 25.96 12.68
C LYS A 178 6.77 25.94 11.97
N GLU A 179 7.62 24.98 12.30
CA GLU A 179 8.92 24.73 11.67
C GLU A 179 8.71 23.79 10.48
N ILE A 180 7.97 24.24 9.48
CA ILE A 180 7.81 23.49 8.23
C ILE A 180 9.07 23.77 7.42
N GLU A 181 9.84 22.72 7.08
CA GLU A 181 10.77 22.81 5.95
C GLU A 181 9.96 23.36 4.77
N THR A 182 10.42 24.45 4.15
CA THR A 182 9.66 25.18 3.13
C THR A 182 9.16 24.27 2.01
N GLU A 183 9.84 23.13 1.77
CA GLU A 183 9.43 22.08 0.85
C GLU A 183 9.27 20.73 1.57
N ALA A 184 8.06 20.18 1.58
CA ALA A 184 7.79 18.82 2.01
C ALA A 184 7.99 17.88 0.80
N ASN A 185 9.10 17.12 0.79
CA ASN A 185 9.38 16.14 -0.25
C ASN A 185 8.68 14.81 0.02
N ILE A 186 7.47 14.65 -0.49
CA ILE A 186 6.60 13.48 -0.29
C ILE A 186 7.23 12.15 -0.80
N GLY A 187 8.30 12.20 -1.62
CA GLY A 187 8.99 11.01 -2.11
C GLY A 187 8.15 10.24 -3.14
N ASN A 188 8.06 8.91 -3.01
CA ASN A 188 7.14 8.04 -3.77
C ASN A 188 6.38 7.17 -2.77
N ILE A 189 5.15 7.55 -2.42
CA ILE A 189 4.36 6.86 -1.39
C ILE A 189 3.07 6.30 -1.96
N LYS A 190 2.76 5.05 -1.61
CA LYS A 190 1.51 4.41 -2.01
C LYS A 190 0.35 5.05 -1.24
N ILE A 191 -0.68 5.50 -1.96
CA ILE A 191 -1.90 6.08 -1.37
C ILE A 191 -3.15 5.24 -1.63
N TYR A 192 -3.08 4.27 -2.55
CA TYR A 192 -4.16 3.36 -2.90
C TYR A 192 -3.56 2.03 -3.31
N ASP A 193 -4.09 0.93 -2.76
CA ASP A 193 -3.71 -0.42 -3.15
C ASP A 193 -4.94 -1.16 -3.70
N ASN A 194 -4.90 -1.58 -4.96
CA ASN A 194 -6.08 -2.14 -5.62
C ASN A 194 -6.54 -3.49 -5.03
N ASN A 195 -5.69 -4.15 -4.23
CA ASN A 195 -5.97 -5.47 -3.68
C ASN A 195 -6.26 -5.46 -2.18
N ILE A 196 -5.94 -4.38 -1.47
CA ILE A 196 -6.04 -4.29 -0.01
C ILE A 196 -7.15 -3.31 0.38
N ILE A 197 -8.05 -3.78 1.23
CA ILE A 197 -9.12 -2.97 1.83
C ILE A 197 -8.66 -2.47 3.21
N ALA A 198 -8.99 -1.22 3.54
CA ALA A 198 -8.57 -0.55 4.78
C ALA A 198 -7.08 -0.80 5.12
N PRO A 199 -6.16 -0.57 4.18
CA PRO A 199 -4.73 -0.76 4.40
C PRO A 199 -4.21 0.16 5.51
N ILE A 200 -3.21 -0.32 6.27
CA ILE A 200 -2.52 0.47 7.30
C ILE A 200 -1.17 0.94 6.77
N ASP A 201 -0.86 2.23 6.93
CA ASP A 201 0.44 2.80 6.57
C ASP A 201 1.60 2.15 7.36
N PRO A 202 2.48 1.38 6.68
CA PRO A 202 3.61 0.75 7.36
C PRO A 202 4.62 1.74 7.92
N LYS A 203 4.76 2.93 7.30
CA LYS A 203 5.73 3.94 7.74
C LYS A 203 5.29 4.59 9.05
N TYR A 204 3.99 4.85 9.21
CA TYR A 204 3.46 5.36 10.47
C TYR A 204 3.61 4.36 11.60
N ALA A 205 3.28 3.08 11.34
CA ALA A 205 3.51 2.02 12.30
C ALA A 205 5.00 1.96 12.70
N GLU A 206 5.92 2.04 11.73
CA GLU A 206 7.36 1.99 11.97
C GLU A 206 7.84 3.15 12.84
N TYR A 207 7.35 4.37 12.58
CA TYR A 207 7.63 5.54 13.42
C TYR A 207 7.25 5.30 14.88
N LEU A 208 6.14 4.61 15.13
CA LEU A 208 5.66 4.26 16.48
C LEU A 208 6.32 2.99 17.05
N GLY A 209 7.37 2.48 16.39
CA GLY A 209 8.15 1.33 16.85
C GLY A 209 7.59 -0.02 16.41
N ALA A 210 6.68 -0.04 15.43
CA ALA A 210 6.06 -1.23 14.89
C ALA A 210 6.41 -1.48 13.40
N VAL A 211 7.17 -2.52 13.07
CA VAL A 211 7.45 -2.88 11.66
C VAL A 211 6.43 -3.89 11.17
N ILE A 212 5.52 -3.47 10.29
CA ILE A 212 4.47 -4.30 9.70
C ILE A 212 4.73 -4.63 8.22
N THR A 213 4.09 -5.68 7.72
CA THR A 213 4.09 -6.00 6.29
C THR A 213 3.34 -4.95 5.47
N GLU A 214 3.80 -4.69 4.25
CA GLU A 214 3.09 -3.81 3.28
C GLU A 214 1.68 -4.31 2.95
N TYR A 215 1.42 -5.60 3.19
CA TYR A 215 0.15 -6.28 2.98
C TYR A 215 -0.78 -6.25 4.21
N PHE A 216 -0.57 -5.34 5.17
CA PHE A 216 -1.40 -5.30 6.37
C PHE A 216 -2.74 -4.59 6.09
N GLY A 217 -3.83 -5.35 6.09
CA GLY A 217 -5.18 -4.86 5.79
C GLY A 217 -6.19 -5.98 5.59
N ILE A 218 -7.36 -5.66 5.03
CA ILE A 218 -8.46 -6.59 4.78
C ILE A 218 -8.39 -7.12 3.34
N TYR A 219 -8.65 -8.40 3.17
CA TYR A 219 -8.68 -9.10 1.89
C TYR A 219 -9.98 -9.88 1.71
N LEU A 220 -10.46 -9.97 0.48
CA LEU A 220 -11.51 -10.94 0.10
C LEU A 220 -10.84 -12.23 -0.37
N ILE A 221 -10.93 -13.29 0.43
CA ILE A 221 -10.29 -14.59 0.15
C ILE A 221 -11.36 -15.67 0.24
N ASN A 222 -11.54 -16.44 -0.84
CA ASN A 222 -12.54 -17.51 -0.93
C ASN A 222 -13.96 -17.04 -0.51
N GLY A 223 -14.33 -15.82 -0.92
CA GLY A 223 -15.64 -15.23 -0.61
C GLY A 223 -15.78 -14.71 0.82
N LYS A 224 -14.70 -14.63 1.59
CA LYS A 224 -14.69 -14.13 2.97
C LYS A 224 -13.71 -12.97 3.15
N TYR A 225 -14.17 -11.91 3.79
CA TYR A 225 -13.33 -10.81 4.22
C TYR A 225 -12.52 -11.21 5.46
N ARG A 226 -11.20 -11.01 5.38
CA ARG A 226 -10.25 -11.37 6.43
C ARG A 226 -9.24 -10.25 6.64
N LEU A 227 -9.01 -9.87 7.89
CA LEU A 227 -7.88 -9.01 8.24
C LEU A 227 -6.62 -9.86 8.28
N LYS A 228 -5.60 -9.46 7.51
CA LYS A 228 -4.32 -10.16 7.41
C LYS A 228 -3.15 -9.20 7.53
N GLY A 229 -2.05 -9.72 8.05
CA GLY A 229 -0.77 -9.03 8.09
C GLY A 229 0.16 -9.63 9.11
N SER A 230 1.40 -9.15 9.16
CA SER A 230 2.29 -9.46 10.27
C SER A 230 3.10 -8.27 10.73
N ALA A 231 3.63 -8.36 11.94
CA ALA A 231 4.52 -7.40 12.55
C ALA A 231 5.76 -8.11 13.12
N ASN A 232 6.97 -7.56 12.99
CA ASN A 232 8.20 -8.24 13.41
C ASN A 232 9.01 -7.49 14.47
N LYS A 233 8.68 -6.23 14.70
CA LYS A 233 9.12 -5.43 15.85
C LYS A 233 7.87 -4.71 16.29
N VAL A 234 7.37 -4.96 17.50
CA VAL A 234 6.21 -4.23 18.02
C VAL A 234 6.53 -3.68 19.39
N TYR A 235 6.61 -2.36 19.48
CA TYR A 235 6.76 -1.70 20.77
C TYR A 235 5.49 -1.95 21.60
N ASN A 236 5.66 -2.42 22.85
CA ASN A 236 4.56 -2.77 23.74
C ASN A 236 3.49 -3.71 23.14
N SER A 237 3.86 -4.55 22.17
CA SER A 237 2.96 -5.46 21.46
C SER A 237 1.82 -4.76 20.72
N MET A 238 2.06 -3.56 20.17
CA MET A 238 1.03 -2.77 19.50
C MET A 238 1.47 -2.31 18.10
N VAL A 239 0.49 -2.22 17.19
CA VAL A 239 0.56 -1.55 15.90
C VAL A 239 -0.46 -0.42 15.93
N MET A 240 -0.06 0.76 15.47
CA MET A 240 -0.94 1.91 15.33
C MET A 240 -1.01 2.33 13.86
N GLY A 241 -2.21 2.69 13.43
CA GLY A 241 -2.52 3.08 12.06
C GLY A 241 -3.66 4.08 12.02
N PHE A 242 -3.93 4.61 10.83
CA PHE A 242 -5.14 5.37 10.55
C PHE A 242 -6.01 4.59 9.57
N VAL A 243 -7.31 4.58 9.82
CA VAL A 243 -8.30 3.97 8.93
C VAL A 243 -9.54 4.84 8.86
N ASP A 244 -10.26 4.74 7.76
CA ASP A 244 -11.60 5.33 7.64
C ASP A 244 -12.59 4.54 8.52
N TYR A 245 -13.23 5.25 9.45
CA TYR A 245 -14.20 4.71 10.40
C TYR A 245 -15.40 4.07 9.69
N ASP A 246 -15.92 4.72 8.66
CA ASP A 246 -17.08 4.24 7.91
C ASP A 246 -16.72 2.99 7.12
N ILE A 247 -15.46 2.85 6.70
CA ILE A 247 -14.96 1.65 6.02
C ILE A 247 -14.76 0.52 7.02
N ILE A 248 -14.05 0.73 8.13
CA ILE A 248 -13.70 -0.34 9.07
C ILE A 248 -14.94 -0.92 9.77
N THR A 249 -15.95 -0.09 10.05
CA THR A 249 -17.24 -0.50 10.65
C THR A 249 -18.08 -1.41 9.74
N GLN A 250 -17.79 -1.46 8.43
CA GLN A 250 -18.44 -2.42 7.52
C GLN A 250 -17.95 -3.86 7.72
N PHE A 251 -16.80 -4.04 8.37
CA PHE A 251 -16.16 -5.35 8.57
C PHE A 251 -16.16 -5.81 10.02
N PHE A 252 -16.38 -4.91 10.98
CA PHE A 252 -16.33 -5.19 12.40
C PHE A 252 -17.53 -4.61 13.15
N ASN A 253 -18.13 -5.42 14.04
CA ASN A 253 -19.17 -4.98 14.96
C ASN A 253 -18.59 -4.03 16.03
N VAL A 254 -18.94 -2.75 15.98
CA VAL A 254 -18.54 -1.77 16.99
C VAL A 254 -19.55 -1.77 18.13
N THR A 255 -19.20 -2.40 19.25
CA THR A 255 -20.13 -2.58 20.37
C THR A 255 -20.14 -1.41 21.36
N ASN A 256 -19.04 -0.64 21.48
CA ASN A 256 -18.92 0.48 22.45
C ASN A 256 -18.05 1.65 21.94
N GLN A 257 -18.23 2.10 20.70
CA GLN A 257 -17.47 3.16 19.98
C GLN A 257 -15.96 2.95 19.82
N TYR A 258 -15.32 2.17 20.69
CA TYR A 258 -13.87 2.01 20.71
C TYR A 258 -13.43 0.61 20.28
N LEU A 259 -14.22 -0.43 20.50
CA LEU A 259 -13.80 -1.82 20.28
C LEU A 259 -14.33 -2.39 18.96
N PHE A 260 -13.43 -2.86 18.10
CA PHE A 260 -13.75 -3.52 16.82
C PHE A 260 -13.68 -5.05 16.93
N TYR A 261 -12.69 -5.57 17.65
CA TYR A 261 -12.44 -7.00 17.77
C TYR A 261 -11.66 -7.31 19.04
N GLU A 262 -12.00 -8.43 19.68
CA GLU A 262 -11.23 -8.96 20.80
C GLU A 262 -11.31 -10.50 20.83
N ASP A 263 -10.15 -11.13 20.94
CA ASP A 263 -10.02 -12.53 21.35
C ASP A 263 -8.87 -12.69 22.36
N ASP A 264 -8.46 -13.93 22.63
CA ASP A 264 -7.40 -14.25 23.58
C ASP A 264 -6.01 -13.71 23.17
N ASN A 265 -5.79 -13.47 21.88
CA ASN A 265 -4.49 -13.11 21.30
C ASN A 265 -4.45 -11.70 20.68
N LEU A 266 -5.61 -11.12 20.36
CA LEU A 266 -5.70 -9.89 19.58
C LEU A 266 -6.79 -8.96 20.13
N LEU A 267 -6.47 -7.67 20.16
CA LEU A 267 -7.39 -6.59 20.47
C LEU A 267 -7.27 -5.52 19.38
N ILE A 268 -8.39 -5.17 18.75
CA ILE A 268 -8.48 -4.10 17.76
C ILE A 268 -9.44 -3.05 18.27
N ARG A 269 -8.95 -1.83 18.47
CA ARG A 269 -9.76 -0.72 19.01
C ARG A 269 -9.33 0.62 18.42
N THR A 270 -10.19 1.64 18.45
CA THR A 270 -9.77 3.03 18.25
C THR A 270 -9.34 3.65 19.59
N GLU A 271 -8.32 4.52 19.56
CA GLU A 271 -7.80 5.22 20.74
C GLU A 271 -8.54 6.54 21.03
N GLY A 272 -9.47 6.96 20.17
CA GLY A 272 -10.03 8.31 20.24
C GLY A 272 -9.01 9.40 19.88
N GLY A 273 -9.50 10.53 19.37
CA GLY A 273 -8.67 11.67 18.99
C GLY A 273 -8.33 11.74 17.50
N PHE A 274 -8.36 12.97 16.97
CA PHE A 274 -8.13 13.36 15.57
C PHE A 274 -9.07 12.74 14.55
N THR A 275 -10.33 13.18 14.54
CA THR A 275 -11.24 12.94 13.42
C THR A 275 -11.06 14.03 12.37
N ILE A 276 -10.34 13.70 11.30
CA ILE A 276 -10.49 14.43 10.03
C ILE A 276 -11.28 13.49 9.13
N ASN A 277 -12.54 13.85 8.83
CA ASN A 277 -13.35 13.16 7.82
C ASN A 277 -13.50 11.64 8.03
N SER A 278 -13.99 11.23 9.21
CA SER A 278 -14.12 9.82 9.61
C SER A 278 -12.81 9.03 9.70
N ILE A 279 -11.64 9.60 9.37
CA ILE A 279 -10.36 8.92 9.60
C ILE A 279 -10.07 8.94 11.11
N ILE A 280 -9.79 7.77 11.66
CA ILE A 280 -9.54 7.56 13.08
C ILE A 280 -8.24 6.78 13.30
N PRO A 281 -7.55 6.99 14.43
CA PRO A 281 -6.47 6.11 14.83
C PRO A 281 -7.04 4.74 15.23
N ILE A 282 -6.44 3.68 14.73
CA ILE A 282 -6.68 2.30 15.15
C ILE A 282 -5.44 1.76 15.84
N LEU A 283 -5.68 1.04 16.94
CA LEU A 283 -4.70 0.28 17.70
C LEU A 283 -5.00 -1.20 17.53
N ILE A 284 -3.97 -1.95 17.12
CA ILE A 284 -3.98 -3.41 17.07
C ILE A 284 -2.97 -3.89 18.10
N LYS A 285 -3.44 -4.52 19.17
CA LYS A 285 -2.63 -5.02 20.27
C LYS A 285 -2.61 -6.55 20.27
N PHE A 286 -1.41 -7.10 20.28
CA PHE A 286 -1.17 -8.53 20.45
C PHE A 286 -1.08 -8.85 21.95
N LYS A 287 -1.94 -9.75 22.44
CA LYS A 287 -1.96 -10.21 23.85
C LYS A 287 -0.96 -11.33 24.11
N THR A 288 -0.47 -11.98 23.06
CA THR A 288 0.57 -13.01 23.09
C THR A 288 1.63 -12.72 22.03
N ASN A 289 2.70 -13.52 21.99
CA ASN A 289 3.82 -13.38 21.05
C ASN A 289 3.46 -13.65 19.56
N ASN A 290 2.17 -13.81 19.23
CA ASN A 290 1.73 -14.02 17.86
C ASN A 290 1.59 -12.68 17.15
N TYR A 291 2.59 -12.32 16.35
CA TYR A 291 2.58 -11.09 15.56
C TYR A 291 2.06 -11.29 14.13
N ILE A 292 1.34 -12.38 13.89
CA ILE A 292 0.65 -12.64 12.63
C ILE A 292 -0.85 -12.52 12.90
N VAL A 293 -1.54 -11.73 12.09
CA VAL A 293 -2.99 -11.62 12.08
C VAL A 293 -3.52 -12.35 10.87
N ASP A 294 -4.48 -13.25 11.09
CA ASP A 294 -5.32 -13.82 10.04
C ASP A 294 -6.68 -14.17 10.65
N ILE A 295 -7.56 -13.17 10.71
CA ILE A 295 -8.89 -13.32 11.32
C ILE A 295 -9.98 -13.07 10.29
N GLU A 296 -11.07 -13.82 10.38
CA GLU A 296 -12.29 -13.52 9.62
C GLU A 296 -12.95 -12.25 10.19
N CYS A 297 -13.30 -11.30 9.33
CA CYS A 297 -14.05 -10.11 9.73
C CYS A 297 -15.42 -10.53 10.29
N SER A 298 -15.87 -9.93 11.39
CA SER A 298 -17.13 -10.32 12.04
C SER A 298 -18.36 -9.94 11.22
N ILE A 299 -18.24 -8.93 10.36
CA ILE A 299 -19.23 -8.56 9.36
C ILE A 299 -18.69 -8.89 7.97
N GLN A 300 -19.57 -9.46 7.14
CA GLN A 300 -19.28 -9.84 5.76
C GLN A 300 -20.21 -9.04 4.85
N PRO A 301 -19.86 -7.78 4.51
CA PRO A 301 -20.74 -6.91 3.75
C PRO A 301 -20.99 -7.51 2.36
N SER A 302 -22.25 -7.50 1.91
CA SER A 302 -22.57 -7.82 0.52
C SER A 302 -21.97 -6.76 -0.40
N ILE A 303 -21.31 -7.21 -1.47
CA ILE A 303 -20.79 -6.36 -2.56
C ILE A 303 -21.95 -5.84 -3.40
#